data_AF-A0A7K8NIR6-F1
#
_entry.id   AF-A0A7K8NIR6-F1
#
_cell.length_a   1.000
_cell.length_b   1.000
_cell.length_c   1.000
_cell.angle_alpha   90.00
_cell.angle_beta   90.00
_cell.angle_gamma   90.00
#
_symmetry.space_group_name_H-M   'P 1'
#
loop_
_entity.id
_entity.type
_entity.pdbx_description
1 polymer ?
#
loop_
_entity_poly.entity_id
_entity_poly.type
_entity_poly.pdbx_seq_one_letter_code
_entity_poly.pdbx_strand_id
1 'polypeptide(L)'
;CFFKLPSDSFKYLNWHDLEEHDVRGNQLRCPRVREAGPSEEELFFRGEEHTLKKRKQVTETEEWQKKLQENWENCAELNLSFQDLGDLYQVENFNRILRRLIRVEKLWLVDNSLTDLSAIRLPRCKELNVSKNHFTSFKQLPKIPQIQHLSLAENNIMTLSGISALRHTPLESLILKRNPCEFQENYRQLVFSSLPNLKTLDGVPQLPEDCSPPEINFLSKMCAIL
;
A
#
# COMPACT_ATOMS: atom_id res chain seq x y z
N CYS A 1 -5.23 38.37 0.21
CA CYS A 1 -3.81 38.39 -0.20
C CYS A 1 -3.16 37.08 0.23
N PHE A 2 -2.91 36.16 -0.70
CA PHE A 2 -2.12 34.97 -0.39
C PHE A 2 -0.65 35.36 -0.40
N PHE A 3 0.01 35.34 0.77
CA PHE A 3 1.45 35.51 0.85
C PHE A 3 2.10 34.23 0.31
N LYS A 4 2.93 34.38 -0.73
CA LYS A 4 3.73 33.29 -1.29
C LYS A 4 4.77 32.88 -0.23
N LEU A 5 4.76 31.62 0.17
CA LEU A 5 5.72 31.11 1.15
C LEU A 5 7.12 31.05 0.50
N PRO A 6 8.20 31.27 1.27
CA PRO A 6 9.57 31.08 0.77
C PRO A 6 9.82 29.67 0.20
N SER A 7 9.06 28.68 0.67
CA SER A 7 9.11 27.29 0.22
C SER A 7 8.35 27.02 -1.08
N ASP A 8 7.59 27.97 -1.63
CA ASP A 8 6.70 27.72 -2.77
C ASP A 8 7.45 27.31 -4.04
N SER A 9 8.72 27.72 -4.20
CA SER A 9 9.59 27.26 -5.29
C SER A 9 9.95 25.77 -5.20
N PHE A 10 9.77 25.14 -4.03
CA PHE A 10 10.09 23.73 -3.78
C PHE A 10 8.84 22.84 -3.71
N LYS A 11 7.63 23.41 -3.82
CA LYS A 11 6.33 22.72 -3.67
C LYS A 11 6.18 21.47 -4.54
N TYR A 12 6.80 21.49 -5.72
CA TYR A 12 6.74 20.41 -6.71
C TYR A 12 8.07 19.68 -6.91
N LEU A 13 9.13 20.03 -6.17
CA LEU A 13 10.43 19.37 -6.29
C LEU A 13 10.42 18.03 -5.54
N ASN A 14 11.06 17.02 -6.13
CA ASN A 14 11.38 15.80 -5.41
C ASN A 14 12.68 15.97 -4.62
N TRP A 15 12.88 15.09 -3.65
CA TRP A 15 14.06 15.11 -2.78
C TRP A 15 15.37 15.01 -3.57
N HIS A 16 15.43 14.24 -4.65
CA HIS A 16 16.61 14.09 -5.52
C HIS A 16 16.76 15.20 -6.57
N ASP A 17 15.80 16.12 -6.68
CA ASP A 17 15.89 17.29 -7.57
C ASP A 17 16.47 18.51 -6.82
N LEU A 18 16.84 18.36 -5.54
CA LEU A 18 17.52 19.38 -4.75
C LEU A 18 19.01 19.43 -5.16
N GLU A 19 19.55 20.63 -5.28
CA GLU A 19 20.97 20.81 -5.61
C GLU A 19 21.83 20.55 -4.37
N GLU A 20 23.05 20.02 -4.57
CA GLU A 20 24.08 19.87 -3.53
C GLU A 20 23.75 18.95 -2.33
N HIS A 21 23.22 17.75 -2.59
CA HIS A 21 23.12 16.71 -1.55
C HIS A 21 23.56 15.32 -2.04
N ASP A 22 24.03 14.47 -1.12
CA ASP A 22 24.47 13.09 -1.38
C ASP A 22 23.47 12.03 -0.89
N VAL A 23 22.32 12.47 -0.36
CA VAL A 23 21.25 11.60 0.13
C VAL A 23 20.75 10.68 -0.98
N ARG A 24 20.59 9.40 -0.64
CA ARG A 24 20.04 8.33 -1.47
C ARG A 24 18.65 7.92 -1.00
N GLY A 25 17.82 7.39 -1.89
CA GLY A 25 16.43 7.06 -1.55
C GLY A 25 16.29 6.00 -0.46
N ASN A 26 17.23 5.04 -0.38
CA ASN A 26 17.27 4.05 0.69
C ASN A 26 17.58 4.62 2.09
N GLN A 27 18.09 5.85 2.18
CA GLN A 27 18.31 6.56 3.45
C GLN A 27 17.05 7.31 3.91
N LEU A 28 16.09 7.51 3.01
CA LEU A 28 14.84 8.21 3.30
C LEU A 28 13.78 7.23 3.76
N ARG A 29 13.26 7.43 4.96
CA ARG A 29 12.14 6.64 5.50
C ARG A 29 10.80 7.06 4.93
N CYS A 30 10.59 8.34 4.65
CA CYS A 30 9.32 8.90 4.19
C CYS A 30 9.49 9.81 2.96
N PRO A 31 10.08 9.32 1.85
CA PRO A 31 10.31 10.15 0.67
C PRO A 31 9.00 10.50 -0.03
N ARG A 32 8.89 11.74 -0.52
CA ARG A 32 7.88 12.10 -1.50
C ARG A 32 8.27 11.50 -2.85
N VAL A 33 7.36 10.73 -3.44
CA VAL A 33 7.58 10.02 -4.71
C VAL A 33 6.58 10.42 -5.79
N ARG A 34 5.73 11.41 -5.52
CA ARG A 34 4.80 11.95 -6.53
C ARG A 34 5.57 12.58 -7.69
N GLU A 35 5.16 12.31 -8.91
CA GLU A 35 5.64 13.04 -10.07
C GLU A 35 5.34 14.55 -9.92
N ALA A 36 6.30 15.35 -10.35
CA ALA A 36 6.34 16.78 -10.09
C ALA A 36 5.28 17.55 -10.89
N GLY A 37 4.40 18.22 -10.12
CA GLY A 37 3.58 19.38 -10.54
C GLY A 37 2.43 19.08 -11.50
N PRO A 38 1.44 20.00 -11.57
CA PRO A 38 0.41 19.98 -12.62
C PRO A 38 1.07 20.02 -14.01
N SER A 39 0.37 19.56 -15.05
CA SER A 39 0.86 19.70 -16.44
C SER A 39 1.14 21.18 -16.76
N GLU A 40 1.94 21.46 -17.80
CA GLU A 40 2.14 22.85 -18.26
C GLU A 40 0.82 23.55 -18.56
N GLU A 41 -0.15 22.82 -19.13
CA GLU A 41 -1.51 23.30 -19.37
C GLU A 41 -2.24 23.67 -18.08
N GLU A 42 -2.12 22.84 -17.04
CA GLU A 42 -2.80 23.08 -15.78
C GLU A 42 -2.12 24.22 -14.96
N LEU A 43 -0.80 24.39 -15.10
CA LEU A 43 -0.07 25.54 -14.56
C LEU A 43 -0.41 26.85 -15.30
N PHE A 44 -0.63 26.78 -16.62
CA PHE A 44 -1.12 27.88 -17.44
C PHE A 44 -2.51 28.34 -16.96
N PHE A 45 -3.47 27.42 -16.79
CA PHE A 45 -4.80 27.76 -16.26
C PHE A 45 -4.78 28.31 -14.83
N ARG A 46 -3.79 27.93 -14.03
CA ARG A 46 -3.61 28.42 -12.64
C ARG A 46 -2.84 29.75 -12.56
N GLY A 47 -2.28 30.26 -13.66
CA GLY A 47 -1.41 31.44 -13.64
C GLY A 47 -0.11 31.23 -12.85
N GLU A 48 0.30 29.97 -12.65
CA GLU A 48 1.49 29.57 -11.88
C GLU A 48 2.70 29.28 -12.80
N GLU A 49 2.70 29.79 -14.04
CA GLU A 49 3.74 29.52 -15.06
C GLU A 49 5.17 29.77 -14.57
N HIS A 50 5.36 30.75 -13.69
CA HIS A 50 6.67 31.10 -13.12
C HIS A 50 7.29 30.02 -12.20
N THR A 51 6.53 28.99 -11.82
CA THR A 51 7.02 27.88 -11.00
C THR A 51 7.63 26.74 -11.81
N LEU A 52 7.48 26.76 -13.15
CA LEU A 52 8.17 25.84 -14.05
C LEU A 52 9.67 26.16 -14.06
N LYS A 53 10.47 25.38 -13.32
CA LYS A 53 11.81 25.09 -13.83
C LYS A 53 11.58 24.40 -15.18
N LYS A 54 11.90 25.06 -16.30
CA LYS A 54 11.85 24.46 -17.65
C LYS A 54 12.37 23.04 -17.55
N ARG A 55 11.54 22.04 -17.88
CA ARG A 55 11.96 20.64 -17.98
C ARG A 55 13.08 20.63 -19.03
N LYS A 56 14.33 20.74 -18.60
CA LYS A 56 15.50 20.56 -19.47
C LYS A 56 15.37 19.16 -20.06
N GLN A 57 15.71 18.98 -21.33
CA GLN A 57 15.90 17.65 -21.89
C GLN A 57 16.90 16.93 -21.01
N VAL A 58 16.42 15.96 -20.22
CA VAL A 58 17.24 15.12 -19.37
C VAL A 58 17.93 14.14 -20.31
N THR A 59 19.25 14.12 -20.27
CA THR A 59 20.05 13.15 -21.02
C THR A 59 19.87 11.75 -20.41
N GLU A 60 20.03 10.69 -21.20
CA GLU A 60 20.00 9.30 -20.68
C GLU A 60 20.99 9.10 -19.52
N THR A 61 22.10 9.83 -19.55
CA THR A 61 23.13 9.82 -18.49
C THR A 61 22.61 10.40 -17.17
N GLU A 62 21.88 11.52 -17.21
CA GLU A 62 21.27 12.14 -16.03
C GLU A 62 20.14 11.28 -15.46
N GLU A 63 19.31 10.66 -16.32
CA GLU A 63 18.29 9.71 -15.86
C GLU A 63 18.89 8.48 -15.17
N TRP A 64 20.01 7.96 -15.69
CA TRP A 64 20.71 6.83 -15.10
C TRP A 64 21.32 7.18 -13.74
N GLN A 65 21.93 8.36 -13.61
CA GLN A 65 22.43 8.87 -12.33
C GLN A 65 21.30 9.04 -11.30
N LYS A 66 20.15 9.56 -11.72
CA LYS A 66 18.95 9.68 -10.89
C LYS A 66 18.46 8.31 -10.40
N LYS A 67 18.38 7.30 -11.28
CA LYS A 67 18.00 5.92 -10.91
C LYS A 67 18.97 5.29 -9.90
N LEU A 68 20.26 5.59 -9.99
CA LEU A 68 21.26 5.16 -9.02
C LEU A 68 21.10 5.85 -7.66
N GLN A 69 20.78 7.14 -7.66
CA GLN A 69 20.57 7.91 -6.44
C GLN A 69 19.32 7.44 -5.68
N GLU A 70 18.26 7.06 -6.41
CA GLU A 70 17.06 6.47 -5.83
C GLU A 70 17.35 5.21 -5.00
N ASN A 71 18.17 4.27 -5.51
CA ASN A 71 18.67 3.10 -4.77
C ASN A 71 17.57 2.27 -4.03
N TRP A 72 16.35 2.20 -4.56
CA TRP A 72 15.21 1.53 -3.93
C TRP A 72 15.48 0.05 -3.63
N GLU A 73 16.36 -0.60 -4.39
CA GLU A 73 16.75 -2.00 -4.25
C GLU A 73 17.36 -2.33 -2.88
N ASN A 74 17.95 -1.33 -2.22
CA ASN A 74 18.59 -1.48 -0.92
C ASN A 74 17.75 -0.91 0.23
N CYS A 75 16.52 -0.49 -0.04
CA CYS A 75 15.62 0.01 1.00
C CYS A 75 15.10 -1.14 1.86
N ALA A 76 15.29 -1.05 3.18
CA ALA A 76 14.79 -2.04 4.14
C ALA A 76 13.44 -1.61 4.75
N GLU A 77 13.25 -0.31 5.01
CA GLU A 77 12.03 0.23 5.61
C GLU A 77 11.61 1.46 4.82
N LEU A 78 10.35 1.53 4.39
CA LEU A 78 9.85 2.61 3.56
C LEU A 78 8.39 2.96 3.89
N ASN A 79 8.12 4.25 4.04
CA ASN A 79 6.78 4.80 4.22
C ASN A 79 6.44 5.72 3.05
N LEU A 80 5.48 5.30 2.22
CA LEU A 80 4.94 6.10 1.12
C LEU A 80 3.47 6.47 1.38
N SER A 81 3.04 6.50 2.63
CA SER A 81 1.66 6.81 3.01
C SER A 81 1.28 8.26 2.71
N PHE A 82 -0.01 8.53 2.51
CA PHE A 82 -0.59 9.87 2.36
C PHE A 82 -0.06 10.66 1.16
N GLN A 83 0.13 9.99 0.02
CA GLN A 83 0.65 10.60 -1.20
C GLN A 83 -0.29 10.52 -2.40
N ASP A 84 -1.45 9.87 -2.26
CA ASP A 84 -2.45 9.69 -3.33
C ASP A 84 -1.86 8.98 -4.56
N LEU A 85 -1.10 7.91 -4.30
CA LEU A 85 -0.32 7.17 -5.31
C LEU A 85 -1.17 6.28 -6.23
N GLY A 86 -2.44 6.09 -5.90
CA GLY A 86 -3.43 5.42 -6.73
C GLY A 86 -4.01 6.28 -7.85
N ASP A 87 -3.72 7.58 -7.85
CA ASP A 87 -4.10 8.47 -8.94
C ASP A 87 -3.46 8.04 -10.27
N LEU A 88 -4.20 8.21 -11.37
CA LEU A 88 -3.78 7.76 -12.71
C LEU A 88 -2.46 8.41 -13.16
N TYR A 89 -2.16 9.63 -12.72
CA TYR A 89 -0.91 10.32 -13.04
C TYR A 89 0.27 9.78 -12.22
N GLN A 90 0.02 9.20 -11.05
CA GLN A 90 1.05 8.76 -10.11
C GLN A 90 1.34 7.25 -10.18
N VAL A 91 0.33 6.47 -10.56
CA VAL A 91 0.34 5.01 -10.45
C VAL A 91 1.45 4.34 -11.27
N GLU A 92 1.84 4.92 -12.41
CA GLU A 92 2.92 4.38 -13.23
C GLU A 92 4.28 4.50 -12.53
N ASN A 93 4.61 5.71 -12.06
CA ASN A 93 5.83 5.96 -11.31
C ASN A 93 5.86 5.17 -9.99
N PHE A 94 4.74 5.13 -9.28
CA PHE A 94 4.60 4.33 -8.07
C PHE A 94 4.89 2.85 -8.33
N ASN A 95 4.30 2.25 -9.38
CA ASN A 95 4.57 0.88 -9.76
C ASN A 95 6.03 0.66 -10.19
N ARG A 96 6.66 1.63 -10.86
CA ARG A 96 8.11 1.59 -11.18
C ARG A 96 8.95 1.45 -9.92
N ILE A 97 8.62 2.22 -8.87
CA ILE A 97 9.32 2.19 -7.58
C ILE A 97 9.07 0.85 -6.88
N LEU A 98 7.81 0.43 -6.75
CA LEU A 98 7.46 -0.81 -6.05
C LEU A 98 8.14 -2.06 -6.64
N ARG A 99 8.30 -2.12 -7.97
CA ARG A 99 9.02 -3.23 -8.64
C ARG A 99 10.49 -3.33 -8.26
N ARG A 100 11.09 -2.24 -7.78
CA ARG A 100 12.51 -2.17 -7.36
C ARG A 100 12.69 -2.49 -5.88
N LEU A 101 11.62 -2.58 -5.07
CA LEU A 101 11.69 -2.86 -3.62
C LEU A 101 11.97 -4.34 -3.30
N ILE A 102 13.06 -4.87 -3.83
CA ILE A 102 13.42 -6.30 -3.71
C ILE A 102 13.92 -6.70 -2.32
N ARG A 103 14.40 -5.74 -1.51
CA ARG A 103 14.93 -5.97 -0.15
C ARG A 103 14.07 -5.35 0.96
N VAL A 104 12.94 -4.74 0.62
CA VAL A 104 12.08 -4.10 1.63
C VAL A 104 11.56 -5.15 2.61
N GLU A 105 11.70 -4.85 3.89
CA GLU A 105 11.19 -5.65 5.01
C GLU A 105 9.93 -5.02 5.60
N LYS A 106 9.86 -3.69 5.68
CA LYS A 106 8.70 -2.94 6.18
C LYS A 106 8.23 -1.89 5.18
N LEU A 107 6.95 -1.94 4.82
CA LEU A 107 6.36 -1.03 3.84
C LEU A 107 5.02 -0.49 4.34
N TRP A 108 4.91 0.83 4.43
CA TRP A 108 3.66 1.53 4.74
C TRP A 108 3.15 2.29 3.50
N LEU A 109 1.92 1.98 3.10
CA LEU A 109 1.21 2.54 1.94
C LEU A 109 -0.18 3.04 2.37
N VAL A 110 -0.29 3.58 3.58
CA VAL A 110 -1.58 3.99 4.16
C VAL A 110 -2.15 5.18 3.39
N ASP A 111 -3.45 5.16 3.10
CA ASP A 111 -4.16 6.31 2.52
C ASP A 111 -3.56 6.80 1.19
N ASN A 112 -3.62 5.94 0.17
CA ASN A 112 -3.08 6.20 -1.15
C ASN A 112 -4.08 5.88 -2.28
N SER A 113 -5.36 5.68 -1.96
CA SER A 113 -6.40 5.34 -2.95
C SER A 113 -6.09 4.07 -3.79
N LEU A 114 -5.25 3.16 -3.29
CA LEU A 114 -4.79 2.00 -4.05
C LEU A 114 -5.90 0.95 -4.23
N THR A 115 -5.96 0.34 -5.41
CA THR A 115 -6.97 -0.66 -5.78
C THR A 115 -6.39 -2.02 -6.12
N ASP A 116 -5.19 -2.06 -6.72
CA ASP A 116 -4.54 -3.29 -7.15
C ASP A 116 -3.01 -3.20 -7.08
N LEU A 117 -2.41 -4.22 -6.47
CA LEU A 117 -0.97 -4.44 -6.36
C LEU A 117 -0.58 -5.86 -6.79
N SER A 118 -1.47 -6.61 -7.45
CA SER A 118 -1.27 -8.01 -7.85
C SER A 118 -0.04 -8.26 -8.71
N ALA A 119 0.36 -7.26 -9.51
CA ALA A 119 1.55 -7.29 -10.35
C ALA A 119 2.87 -7.09 -9.59
N ILE A 120 2.81 -6.68 -8.32
CA ILE A 120 3.98 -6.34 -7.50
C ILE A 120 4.44 -7.56 -6.71
N ARG A 121 5.76 -7.71 -6.57
CA ARG A 121 6.39 -8.76 -5.78
C ARG A 121 7.32 -8.14 -4.76
N LEU A 122 7.12 -8.47 -3.49
CA LEU A 122 7.93 -8.00 -2.37
C LEU A 122 8.49 -9.24 -1.64
N PRO A 123 9.58 -9.83 -2.14
CA PRO A 123 10.01 -11.18 -1.73
C PRO A 123 10.54 -11.26 -0.29
N ARG A 124 10.95 -10.12 0.29
CA ARG A 124 11.49 -10.03 1.66
C ARG A 124 10.61 -9.26 2.64
N CYS A 125 9.43 -8.80 2.21
CA CYS A 125 8.55 -7.99 3.03
C CYS A 125 7.95 -8.83 4.16
N LYS A 126 8.17 -8.37 5.40
CA LYS A 126 7.68 -8.98 6.65
C LYS A 126 6.52 -8.18 7.24
N GLU A 127 6.50 -6.86 7.03
CA GLU A 127 5.44 -5.98 7.50
C GLU A 127 4.91 -5.12 6.36
N LEU A 128 3.62 -5.26 6.06
CA LEU A 128 2.93 -4.48 5.03
C LEU A 128 1.69 -3.84 5.63
N ASN A 129 1.62 -2.52 5.56
CA ASN A 129 0.44 -1.77 5.93
C ASN A 129 -0.13 -1.06 4.70
N VAL A 130 -1.31 -1.50 4.28
CA VAL A 130 -2.09 -0.94 3.17
C VAL A 130 -3.46 -0.48 3.66
N SER A 131 -3.54 -0.01 4.91
CA SER A 131 -4.78 0.49 5.50
C SER A 131 -5.30 1.74 4.77
N LYS A 132 -6.60 2.00 4.84
CA LYS A 132 -7.25 3.17 4.21
C LYS A 132 -7.00 3.21 2.70
N ASN A 133 -7.19 2.09 2.02
CA ASN A 133 -7.14 2.01 0.56
C ASN A 133 -8.47 1.44 0.04
N HIS A 134 -8.52 1.09 -1.24
CA HIS A 134 -9.74 0.62 -1.91
C HIS A 134 -9.62 -0.84 -2.36
N PHE A 135 -8.86 -1.68 -1.64
CA PHE A 135 -8.77 -3.11 -1.94
C PHE A 135 -10.13 -3.78 -1.69
N THR A 136 -10.59 -4.58 -2.64
CA THR A 136 -11.86 -5.32 -2.56
C THR A 136 -11.68 -6.83 -2.42
N SER A 137 -10.47 -7.34 -2.69
CA SER A 137 -10.14 -8.77 -2.62
C SER A 137 -8.68 -9.02 -2.28
N PHE A 138 -8.40 -10.16 -1.62
CA PHE A 138 -7.05 -10.66 -1.40
C PHE A 138 -6.26 -10.93 -2.70
N LYS A 139 -6.95 -11.09 -3.84
CA LYS A 139 -6.29 -11.29 -5.15
C LYS A 139 -5.53 -10.05 -5.64
N GLN A 140 -5.93 -8.87 -5.16
CA GLN A 140 -5.30 -7.59 -5.50
C GLN A 140 -4.04 -7.30 -4.68
N LEU A 141 -3.70 -8.18 -3.73
CA LEU A 141 -2.52 -8.01 -2.89
C LEU A 141 -1.24 -8.37 -3.65
N PRO A 142 -0.10 -7.75 -3.29
CA PRO A 142 1.18 -8.12 -3.87
C PRO A 142 1.60 -9.54 -3.46
N LYS A 143 2.53 -10.12 -4.23
CA LYS A 143 3.16 -11.40 -3.84
C LYS A 143 4.15 -11.17 -2.69
N ILE A 144 3.79 -11.63 -1.50
CA ILE A 144 4.50 -11.39 -0.23
C ILE A 144 4.80 -12.70 0.55
N PRO A 145 5.71 -13.56 0.05
CA PRO A 145 5.91 -14.90 0.61
C PRO A 145 6.49 -14.94 2.04
N GLN A 146 7.05 -13.83 2.52
CA GLN A 146 7.71 -13.73 3.84
C GLN A 146 6.92 -12.86 4.84
N ILE A 147 5.66 -12.53 4.53
CA ILE A 147 4.86 -11.63 5.35
C ILE A 147 4.56 -12.23 6.73
N GLN A 148 4.72 -11.41 7.77
CA GLN A 148 4.45 -11.73 9.18
C GLN A 148 3.36 -10.84 9.76
N HIS A 149 3.29 -9.58 9.34
CA HIS A 149 2.31 -8.59 9.77
C HIS A 149 1.67 -7.92 8.57
N LEU A 150 0.35 -8.09 8.41
CA LEU A 150 -0.42 -7.50 7.32
C LEU A 150 -1.58 -6.68 7.88
N SER A 151 -1.62 -5.39 7.54
CA SER A 151 -2.73 -4.51 7.87
C SER A 151 -3.47 -4.08 6.62
N LEU A 152 -4.74 -4.47 6.57
CA LEU A 152 -5.73 -4.17 5.53
C LEU A 152 -6.91 -3.37 6.10
N ALA A 153 -6.74 -2.72 7.26
CA ALA A 153 -7.81 -2.01 7.93
C ALA A 153 -8.39 -0.90 7.03
N GLU A 154 -9.69 -0.61 7.16
CA GLU A 154 -10.36 0.44 6.39
C GLU A 154 -10.16 0.27 4.87
N ASN A 155 -10.47 -0.93 4.37
CA ASN A 155 -10.56 -1.23 2.94
C ASN A 155 -11.98 -1.70 2.60
N ASN A 156 -12.20 -2.12 1.34
CA ASN A 156 -13.50 -2.54 0.84
C ASN A 156 -13.58 -4.05 0.59
N ILE A 157 -12.84 -4.86 1.38
CA ILE A 157 -12.80 -6.32 1.20
C ILE A 157 -14.15 -6.91 1.58
N MET A 158 -14.89 -7.40 0.58
CA MET A 158 -16.27 -7.86 0.77
C MET A 158 -16.37 -9.27 1.35
N THR A 159 -15.43 -10.15 0.99
CA THR A 159 -15.47 -11.56 1.39
C THR A 159 -14.08 -12.08 1.72
N LEU A 160 -14.02 -13.14 2.53
CA LEU A 160 -12.78 -13.90 2.79
C LEU A 160 -12.27 -14.72 1.59
N SER A 161 -12.89 -14.60 0.40
CA SER A 161 -12.49 -15.34 -0.79
C SER A 161 -11.06 -14.96 -1.22
N GLY A 162 -10.20 -15.97 -1.36
CA GLY A 162 -8.79 -15.80 -1.72
C GLY A 162 -7.83 -15.60 -0.55
N ILE A 163 -8.32 -15.56 0.70
CA ILE A 163 -7.44 -15.48 1.90
C ILE A 163 -6.47 -16.66 1.98
N SER A 164 -6.85 -17.82 1.44
CA SER A 164 -6.01 -19.02 1.35
C SER A 164 -4.70 -18.82 0.58
N ALA A 165 -4.58 -17.77 -0.24
CA ALA A 165 -3.31 -17.38 -0.87
C ALA A 165 -2.23 -17.03 0.16
N LEU A 166 -2.62 -16.60 1.37
CA LEU A 166 -1.71 -16.28 2.46
C LEU A 166 -1.40 -17.50 3.35
N ARG A 167 -2.05 -18.65 3.13
CA ARG A 167 -1.92 -19.84 3.98
C ARG A 167 -0.48 -20.35 4.13
N HIS A 168 0.32 -20.24 3.06
CA HIS A 168 1.71 -20.71 3.04
C HIS A 168 2.73 -19.67 3.52
N THR A 169 2.25 -18.50 3.98
CA THR A 169 3.12 -17.44 4.50
C THR A 169 3.30 -17.60 6.02
N PRO A 170 4.37 -17.04 6.61
CA PRO A 170 4.56 -17.02 8.06
C PRO A 170 3.72 -15.92 8.74
N LEU A 171 2.52 -15.62 8.23
CA LEU A 171 1.68 -14.52 8.71
C LEU A 171 1.20 -14.78 10.13
N GLU A 172 1.62 -13.91 11.06
CA GLU A 172 1.31 -14.01 12.49
C GLU A 172 0.23 -13.01 12.93
N SER A 173 0.13 -11.86 12.24
CA SER A 173 -0.83 -10.82 12.56
C SER A 173 -1.53 -10.29 11.33
N LEU A 174 -2.86 -10.30 11.36
CA LEU A 174 -3.73 -9.78 10.31
C LEU A 174 -4.72 -8.79 10.88
N ILE A 175 -4.83 -7.61 10.27
CA ILE A 175 -5.85 -6.61 10.62
C ILE A 175 -6.73 -6.39 9.40
N LEU A 176 -8.02 -6.65 9.57
CA LEU A 176 -9.09 -6.51 8.59
C LEU A 176 -10.24 -5.63 9.10
N LYS A 177 -10.13 -5.05 10.30
CA LYS A 177 -11.11 -4.10 10.84
C LYS A 177 -11.60 -3.09 9.82
N ARG A 178 -12.89 -2.76 9.89
CA ARG A 178 -13.57 -1.79 9.03
C ARG A 178 -13.51 -2.20 7.54
N ASN A 179 -13.56 -3.50 7.29
CA ASN A 179 -13.89 -4.07 5.98
C ASN A 179 -15.28 -4.74 6.06
N PRO A 180 -16.06 -4.79 4.97
CA PRO A 180 -17.34 -5.49 4.98
C PRO A 180 -17.24 -6.98 5.37
N CYS A 181 -16.11 -7.64 5.11
CA CYS A 181 -15.89 -9.04 5.49
C CYS A 181 -15.89 -9.28 7.02
N GLU A 182 -15.65 -8.26 7.85
CA GLU A 182 -15.68 -8.34 9.31
C GLU A 182 -17.06 -8.76 9.84
N PHE A 183 -18.13 -8.46 9.10
CA PHE A 183 -19.51 -8.76 9.49
C PHE A 183 -20.01 -10.12 8.98
N GLN A 184 -19.14 -10.94 8.37
CA GLN A 184 -19.51 -12.29 7.93
C GLN A 184 -19.73 -13.22 9.13
N GLU A 185 -20.71 -14.11 9.02
CA GLU A 185 -20.91 -15.16 10.01
C GLU A 185 -19.63 -16.00 10.15
N ASN A 186 -19.29 -16.35 11.39
CA ASN A 186 -18.10 -17.14 11.72
C ASN A 186 -16.78 -16.52 11.21
N TYR A 187 -16.73 -15.20 11.02
CA TYR A 187 -15.59 -14.47 10.45
C TYR A 187 -14.24 -14.91 11.04
N ARG A 188 -14.10 -14.90 12.37
CA ARG A 188 -12.84 -15.28 13.03
C ARG A 188 -12.47 -16.74 12.78
N GLN A 189 -13.42 -17.66 12.94
CA GLN A 189 -13.21 -19.10 12.73
C GLN A 189 -12.80 -19.39 11.29
N LEU A 190 -13.42 -18.72 10.31
CA LEU A 190 -13.07 -18.84 8.89
C LEU A 190 -11.65 -18.32 8.61
N VAL A 191 -11.25 -17.21 9.22
CA VAL A 191 -9.90 -16.65 9.07
C VAL A 191 -8.85 -17.58 9.69
N PHE A 192 -9.02 -17.99 10.95
CA PHE A 192 -8.07 -18.86 11.64
C PHE A 192 -7.99 -20.27 11.02
N SER A 193 -9.11 -20.83 10.56
CA SER A 193 -9.10 -22.11 9.82
C SER A 193 -8.39 -22.01 8.47
N SER A 194 -8.45 -20.85 7.81
CA SER A 194 -7.76 -20.59 6.55
C SER A 194 -6.27 -20.30 6.72
N LEU A 195 -5.86 -19.73 7.86
CA LEU A 195 -4.52 -19.24 8.14
C LEU A 195 -3.94 -19.89 9.41
N PRO A 196 -3.32 -21.08 9.32
CA PRO A 196 -2.91 -21.86 10.48
C PRO A 196 -1.76 -21.25 11.29
N ASN A 197 -0.98 -20.34 10.70
CA ASN A 197 0.14 -19.67 11.39
C ASN A 197 -0.29 -18.37 12.10
N LEU A 198 -1.55 -17.96 11.94
CA LEU A 198 -2.04 -16.68 12.44
C LEU A 198 -2.18 -16.72 13.97
N LYS A 199 -1.52 -15.79 14.67
CA LYS A 199 -1.58 -15.67 16.12
C LYS A 199 -2.59 -14.62 16.57
N THR A 200 -2.73 -13.55 15.80
CA THR A 200 -3.58 -12.40 16.14
C THR A 200 -4.41 -11.94 14.95
N LEU A 201 -5.70 -11.72 15.18
CA LEU A 201 -6.64 -11.16 14.21
C LEU A 201 -7.28 -9.91 14.82
N ASP A 202 -7.18 -8.78 14.13
CA ASP A 202 -7.80 -7.51 14.53
C ASP A 202 -7.34 -7.01 15.92
N GLY A 203 -6.09 -7.34 16.28
CA GLY A 203 -5.48 -7.04 17.57
C GLY A 203 -5.89 -7.98 18.70
N VAL A 204 -6.69 -9.01 18.41
CA VAL A 204 -7.15 -10.01 19.38
C VAL A 204 -6.42 -11.33 19.11
N PRO A 205 -5.79 -11.97 20.11
CA PRO A 205 -5.17 -13.28 19.93
C PRO A 205 -6.19 -14.36 19.56
N GLN A 206 -5.72 -15.49 19.01
CA GLN A 206 -6.56 -16.67 18.78
C GLN A 206 -7.17 -17.17 20.09
N LEU A 207 -8.48 -17.37 20.11
CA LEU A 207 -9.23 -17.90 21.25
C LEU A 207 -9.63 -19.36 21.00
N PRO A 208 -9.93 -20.15 22.05
CA PRO A 208 -10.38 -21.54 21.89
C PRO A 208 -11.63 -21.69 21.02
N GLU A 209 -12.55 -20.71 21.08
CA GLU A 209 -13.78 -20.63 20.29
C GLU A 209 -13.53 -20.44 18.78
N ASP A 210 -12.34 -19.94 18.41
CA ASP A 210 -11.94 -19.76 17.02
C ASP A 210 -11.53 -21.09 16.36
N CYS A 211 -11.27 -22.12 17.16
CA CYS A 211 -10.82 -23.44 16.72
C CYS A 211 -11.95 -24.47 16.58
N SER A 212 -13.15 -24.18 17.12
CA SER A 212 -14.31 -25.05 16.95
C SER A 212 -14.93 -24.86 15.56
N PRO A 213 -15.26 -25.95 14.83
CA PRO A 213 -16.03 -25.83 13.61
C PRO A 213 -17.37 -25.14 13.91
N PRO A 214 -17.89 -24.30 13.02
CA PRO A 214 -19.15 -23.61 13.25
C PRO A 214 -20.24 -24.66 13.48
N GLU A 215 -20.97 -24.57 14.59
CA GLU A 215 -22.16 -25.38 14.81
C GLU A 215 -23.14 -25.07 13.68
N ILE A 216 -23.29 -26.03 12.75
CA ILE A 216 -24.27 -25.91 11.68
C ILE A 216 -25.65 -26.08 12.33
N ASN A 217 -26.22 -24.98 12.80
CA ASN A 217 -27.63 -24.94 13.17
C ASN A 217 -28.46 -25.05 11.89
N PHE A 218 -28.78 -26.29 11.50
CA PHE A 218 -29.90 -26.60 10.62
C PHE A 218 -31.20 -26.24 11.33
N LEU A 219 -31.51 -24.94 11.44
CA LEU A 219 -32.88 -24.50 11.64
C LEU A 219 -33.56 -24.61 10.27
N SER A 220 -34.01 -25.83 9.98
CA SER A 220 -34.98 -26.07 8.91
C SER A 220 -36.19 -25.19 9.18
N LYS A 221 -36.36 -24.15 8.37
CA LYS A 221 -37.64 -23.46 8.24
C LYS A 221 -38.59 -24.42 7.51
N MET A 222 -39.14 -25.38 8.25
CA MET A 222 -40.37 -26.06 7.88
C MET A 222 -41.50 -25.03 8.06
N CYS A 223 -41.82 -24.31 6.99
CA CYS A 223 -43.08 -23.59 6.88
C CYS A 223 -44.21 -24.62 6.90
N ALA A 224 -44.82 -24.84 8.05
CA ALA A 224 -46.16 -25.43 8.12
C ALA A 224 -47.15 -24.35 7.67
N ILE A 225 -47.69 -24.50 6.47
CA ILE A 225 -48.90 -23.80 6.03
C ILE A 225 -50.06 -24.62 6.60
N LEU A 226 -50.75 -24.06 7.60
CA LEU A 226 -52.09 -24.47 8.02
C LEU A 226 -53.12 -23.61 7.28
#